data_AF-A0A1B6GLQ1-F1
#
_entry.id   AF-A0A1B6GLQ1-F1
#
_cell.length_a   1.000
_cell.length_b   1.000
_cell.length_c   1.000
_cell.angle_alpha   90.00
_cell.angle_beta   90.00
_cell.angle_gamma   90.00
#
_symmetry.space_group_name_H-M   'P 1'
#
loop_
_entity.id
_entity.type
_entity.pdbx_description
1 polymer ?
#
loop_
_entity_poly.entity_id
_entity_poly.type
_entity_poly.pdbx_seq_one_letter_code
_entity_poly.pdbx_strand_id
1 'polypeptide(L)'
;PTSATFTLHLGFGHMEVYYDSYTASFLSARVSGDVRLTVRRFSLLLAMTLLLNDDDCKAVLDTSTVEYLDDIEVGISGLGPLNWAFEKISELMITRYKNDIQHRLEEMFTKRLQKVMSKKYMCNIVYYFLR
;
A
#
# COMPACT_ATOMS: atom_id res chain seq x y z
N PRO A 1 -18.72 -13.01 -23.30
CA PRO A 1 -17.99 -12.12 -22.37
C PRO A 1 -16.48 -12.34 -22.49
N THR A 2 -15.76 -11.31 -22.94
CA THR A 2 -14.30 -11.35 -23.04
C THR A 2 -13.72 -10.72 -21.78
N SER A 3 -12.67 -11.31 -21.22
CA SER A 3 -11.97 -10.72 -20.09
C SER A 3 -10.47 -10.70 -20.33
N ALA A 4 -9.81 -9.72 -19.72
CA ALA A 4 -8.36 -9.65 -19.68
C ALA A 4 -7.89 -9.40 -18.25
N THR A 5 -7.02 -10.26 -17.77
CA THR A 5 -6.41 -10.13 -16.44
C THR A 5 -4.98 -9.62 -16.59
N PHE A 6 -4.66 -8.59 -15.81
CA PHE A 6 -3.34 -7.97 -15.74
C PHE A 6 -2.79 -8.22 -14.35
N THR A 7 -1.59 -8.80 -14.30
CA THR A 7 -0.84 -9.01 -13.07
C THR A 7 0.36 -8.09 -13.06
N LEU A 8 0.49 -7.29 -12.00
CA LEU A 8 1.53 -6.31 -11.83
C LEU A 8 2.27 -6.56 -10.52
N HIS A 9 3.59 -6.70 -10.59
CA HIS A 9 4.47 -6.75 -9.42
C HIS A 9 5.16 -5.39 -9.29
N LEU A 10 4.94 -4.72 -8.16
CA LEU A 10 5.49 -3.41 -7.83
C LEU A 10 6.52 -3.54 -6.71
N GLY A 11 7.80 -3.46 -7.05
CA GLY A 11 8.91 -3.54 -6.11
C GLY A 11 9.58 -2.19 -5.85
N PHE A 12 9.91 -1.91 -4.59
CA PHE A 12 10.74 -0.79 -4.17
C PHE A 12 11.95 -1.33 -3.40
N GLY A 13 13.15 -0.96 -3.85
CA GLY A 13 14.42 -1.43 -3.27
C GLY A 13 14.93 -0.61 -2.08
N HIS A 14 14.27 0.50 -1.76
CA HIS A 14 14.51 1.28 -0.55
C HIS A 14 13.33 2.23 -0.33
N MET A 15 12.78 2.24 0.87
CA MET A 15 11.69 3.11 1.26
C MET A 15 11.95 3.59 2.68
N GLU A 16 11.76 4.87 2.90
CA GLU A 16 12.07 5.48 4.17
C GLU A 16 11.02 6.51 4.54
N VAL A 17 10.56 6.43 5.79
CA VAL A 17 9.54 7.30 6.36
C VAL A 17 10.09 7.89 7.64
N TYR A 18 10.06 9.21 7.70
CA TYR A 18 10.48 9.98 8.86
C TYR A 18 9.32 10.76 9.43
N TYR A 19 9.26 10.83 10.75
CA TYR A 19 8.33 11.66 11.48
C TYR A 19 9.10 12.41 12.58
N ASP A 20 9.36 13.69 12.31
CA ASP A 20 10.27 14.56 13.09
C ASP A 20 9.73 15.01 14.45
N SER A 21 8.51 14.59 14.83
CA SER A 21 7.98 14.89 16.16
C SER A 21 6.74 14.06 16.50
N TYR A 22 6.85 13.04 17.35
CA TYR A 22 5.71 12.41 18.02
C TYR A 22 5.58 12.91 19.46
N THR A 23 4.37 12.85 19.99
CA THR A 23 4.11 12.98 21.42
C THR A 23 3.28 11.78 21.87
N ALA A 24 3.75 11.07 22.88
CA ALA A 24 2.99 10.01 23.52
C ALA A 24 2.77 10.33 25.00
N SER A 25 1.59 10.01 25.50
CA SER A 25 1.22 10.18 26.90
C SER A 25 0.89 8.82 27.50
N PHE A 26 1.51 8.47 28.61
CA PHE A 26 1.21 7.27 29.38
C PHE A 26 1.21 7.61 30.86
N LEU A 27 0.05 7.44 31.52
CA LEU A 27 -0.18 7.94 32.87
C LEU A 27 0.16 9.44 32.98
N SER A 28 1.00 9.83 33.95
CA SER A 28 1.48 11.21 34.12
C SER A 28 2.72 11.54 33.27
N ALA A 29 3.28 10.57 32.55
CA ALA A 29 4.47 10.78 31.73
C ALA A 29 4.07 11.24 30.32
N ARG A 30 4.71 12.31 29.86
CA ARG A 30 4.64 12.78 28.48
C ARG A 30 6.02 12.66 27.87
N VAL A 31 6.10 11.96 26.74
CA VAL A 31 7.35 11.74 26.01
C VAL A 31 7.22 12.25 24.60
N SER A 32 8.34 12.68 24.03
CA SER A 32 8.41 13.20 22.68
C SER A 32 9.73 12.82 22.05
N GLY A 33 9.71 12.60 20.75
CA GLY A 33 10.89 12.27 19.97
C GLY A 33 10.51 12.09 18.51
N ASP A 34 11.27 11.25 17.83
CA ASP A 34 11.21 11.04 16.39
C ASP A 34 10.96 9.57 16.09
N VAL A 35 10.32 9.32 14.95
CA VAL A 35 10.13 7.97 14.43
C VAL A 35 10.76 7.91 13.05
N ARG A 36 11.59 6.88 12.84
CA ARG A 36 12.14 6.52 11.54
C ARG A 36 11.74 5.08 11.24
N LEU A 37 11.17 4.87 10.06
CA LEU A 37 10.87 3.56 9.53
C LEU A 37 11.60 3.42 8.19
N THR A 38 12.55 2.50 8.13
CA THR A 38 13.27 2.17 6.90
C THR A 38 12.87 0.76 6.48
N VAL A 39 12.53 0.59 5.21
CA VAL A 39 12.15 -0.69 4.61
C VAL A 39 13.05 -0.88 3.40
N ARG A 40 13.92 -1.90 3.41
CA ARG A 40 14.83 -2.13 2.28
C ARG A 40 14.18 -2.91 1.15
N ARG A 41 13.18 -3.74 1.44
CA ARG A 41 12.50 -4.49 0.38
C ARG A 41 11.01 -4.46 0.60
N PHE A 42 10.31 -3.87 -0.36
CA PHE A 42 8.86 -3.88 -0.41
C PHE A 42 8.42 -4.35 -1.80
N SER A 43 7.53 -5.34 -1.87
CA SER A 43 6.89 -5.77 -3.11
C SER A 43 5.41 -5.94 -2.90
N LEU A 44 4.62 -5.55 -3.90
CA LEU A 44 3.18 -5.70 -3.90
C LEU A 44 2.72 -6.29 -5.25
N LEU A 45 1.90 -7.33 -5.14
CA LEU A 45 1.18 -7.97 -6.24
C LEU A 45 -0.18 -7.31 -6.39
N LEU A 46 -0.50 -6.92 -7.62
CA LEU A 46 -1.83 -6.49 -8.03
C LEU A 46 -2.30 -7.38 -9.16
N ALA A 47 -3.51 -7.93 -9.03
CA ALA A 47 -4.20 -8.60 -10.12
C ALA A 47 -5.51 -7.86 -10.40
N MET A 48 -5.75 -7.56 -11.68
CA MET A 48 -6.89 -6.77 -12.12
C MET A 48 -7.52 -7.42 -13.33
N THR A 49 -8.83 -7.57 -13.33
CA THR A 49 -9.57 -8.10 -14.47
C THR A 49 -10.43 -7.01 -15.08
N LEU A 50 -10.24 -6.82 -16.38
CA LEU A 50 -11.14 -6.05 -17.23
C LEU A 50 -12.18 -6.99 -17.81
N LEU A 51 -13.45 -6.75 -17.48
CA LEU A 51 -14.60 -7.42 -18.05
C LEU A 51 -15.12 -6.58 -19.22
N LEU A 52 -15.11 -7.15 -20.42
CA LEU A 52 -15.50 -6.49 -21.66
C LEU A 52 -16.84 -7.08 -22.12
N ASN A 53 -17.87 -6.23 -22.11
CA ASN A 53 -19.17 -6.51 -22.70
C ASN A 53 -19.37 -5.57 -23.90
N ASP A 54 -20.34 -5.89 -24.77
CA ASP A 54 -20.53 -5.18 -26.03
C ASP A 54 -20.75 -3.65 -25.86
N ASP A 55 -21.29 -3.21 -24.72
CA ASP A 55 -21.56 -1.80 -24.42
C ASP A 55 -20.82 -1.22 -23.19
N ASP A 56 -20.12 -2.05 -22.40
CA ASP A 56 -19.52 -1.61 -21.13
C ASP A 56 -18.23 -2.36 -20.78
N CYS A 57 -17.31 -1.63 -20.14
CA CYS A 57 -16.06 -2.16 -19.60
C CYS A 57 -15.98 -1.93 -18.11
N LYS A 58 -15.98 -3.02 -17.34
CA LYS A 58 -15.82 -2.97 -15.89
C LYS A 58 -14.42 -3.42 -15.49
N ALA A 59 -13.69 -2.55 -14.79
CA ALA A 59 -12.47 -2.93 -14.11
C ALA A 59 -12.77 -3.48 -12.72
N VAL A 60 -12.18 -4.62 -12.38
CA VAL A 60 -12.23 -5.21 -11.05
C VAL A 60 -10.79 -5.40 -10.58
N LEU A 61 -10.50 -4.95 -9.37
CA LEU A 61 -9.26 -5.30 -8.67
C LEU A 61 -9.51 -6.64 -7.98
N ASP A 62 -8.90 -7.70 -8.48
CA ASP A 62 -9.12 -9.07 -7.98
C ASP A 62 -8.21 -9.37 -6.79
N THR A 63 -6.99 -8.82 -6.80
CA THR A 63 -6.00 -9.06 -5.75
C THR A 63 -5.14 -7.83 -5.56
N SER A 64 -4.84 -7.55 -4.30
CA SER A 64 -3.78 -6.67 -3.88
C SER A 64 -3.16 -7.30 -2.65
N THR A 65 -1.88 -7.60 -2.71
CA THR A 65 -1.19 -8.29 -1.62
C THR A 65 0.25 -7.86 -1.55
N VAL A 66 0.71 -7.51 -0.36
CA VAL A 66 2.13 -7.30 -0.09
C VAL A 66 2.82 -8.66 -0.15
N GLU A 67 3.68 -8.87 -1.15
CA GLU A 67 4.45 -10.11 -1.34
C GLU A 67 5.65 -10.16 -0.40
N TYR A 68 6.36 -9.03 -0.28
CA TYR A 68 7.56 -8.90 0.55
C TYR A 68 7.55 -7.58 1.30
N LEU A 69 7.94 -7.62 2.58
CA LEU A 69 8.17 -6.45 3.42
C LEU A 69 9.27 -6.83 4.40
N ASP A 70 10.51 -6.71 3.94
CA ASP A 70 11.67 -7.26 4.61
C ASP A 70 12.67 -6.17 4.98
N ASP A 71 13.59 -6.52 5.88
CA ASP A 71 14.65 -5.65 6.38
C ASP A 71 14.10 -4.31 6.87
N ILE A 72 13.13 -4.40 7.79
CA ILE A 72 12.49 -3.24 8.38
C ILE A 72 13.28 -2.79 9.61
N GLU A 73 13.73 -1.56 9.60
CA GLU A 73 14.39 -0.91 10.73
C GLU A 73 13.45 0.16 11.29
N VAL A 74 13.13 0.06 12.58
CA VAL A 74 12.35 1.07 13.30
C VAL A 74 13.28 1.77 14.29
N GLY A 75 13.44 3.07 14.14
CA GLY A 75 14.09 3.94 15.12
C GLY A 75 13.05 4.79 15.83
N ILE A 76 13.01 4.73 17.16
CA ILE A 76 12.15 5.60 17.98
C ILE A 76 13.02 6.29 19.00
N SER A 77 13.10 7.62 18.93
CA SER A 77 13.83 8.43 19.92
C SER A 77 12.90 8.86 21.06
N GLY A 78 13.47 9.30 22.17
CA GLY A 78 12.72 10.02 23.20
C GLY A 78 11.71 9.21 24.02
N LEU A 79 11.70 7.87 23.96
CA LEU A 79 10.76 7.02 24.71
C LEU A 79 10.93 7.10 26.24
N GLY A 80 12.14 7.42 26.72
CA GLY A 80 12.43 7.59 28.14
C GLY A 80 11.96 6.39 28.99
N PRO A 81 11.05 6.59 29.97
CA PRO A 81 10.55 5.49 30.81
C PRO A 81 9.73 4.44 30.04
N LEU A 82 9.32 4.72 28.80
CA LEU A 82 8.57 3.81 27.93
C LEU A 82 9.46 2.93 27.05
N ASN A 83 10.78 2.91 27.27
CA ASN A 83 11.70 2.05 26.50
C ASN A 83 11.28 0.57 26.50
N TRP A 84 10.66 0.09 27.59
CA TRP A 84 10.14 -1.28 27.68
C TRP A 84 9.06 -1.60 26.64
N ALA A 85 8.37 -0.58 26.11
CA ALA A 85 7.31 -0.74 25.11
C ALA A 85 7.83 -0.64 23.66
N PHE A 86 9.13 -0.40 23.46
CA PHE A 86 9.72 -0.19 22.13
C PHE A 86 9.37 -1.30 21.14
N GLU A 87 9.54 -2.57 21.52
CA GLU A 87 9.27 -3.72 20.64
C GLU A 87 7.80 -3.74 20.19
N LYS A 88 6.87 -3.57 21.14
CA LYS A 88 5.43 -3.56 20.85
C LYS A 88 5.01 -2.38 19.97
N ILE A 89 5.60 -1.20 20.18
CA ILE A 89 5.32 -0.02 19.37
C ILE A 89 5.87 -0.23 17.95
N SER A 90 7.07 -0.79 17.82
CA SER A 90 7.70 -1.10 16.54
C SER A 90 6.87 -2.10 15.74
N GLU A 91 6.42 -3.19 16.35
CA GLU A 91 5.55 -4.19 15.73
C GLU A 91 4.22 -3.57 15.26
N LEU A 92 3.62 -2.71 16.09
CA LEU A 92 2.39 -2.00 15.73
C LEU A 92 2.62 -1.05 14.54
N MET A 93 3.73 -0.32 14.51
CA MET A 93 4.10 0.57 13.41
C MET A 93 4.29 -0.20 12.11
N ILE A 94 5.02 -1.31 12.14
CA ILE A 94 5.25 -2.18 10.98
C ILE A 94 3.91 -2.70 10.44
N THR A 95 3.05 -3.19 11.32
CA THR A 95 1.74 -3.75 10.94
C THR A 95 0.84 -2.67 10.34
N ARG A 96 0.78 -1.49 10.97
CA ARG A 96 0.02 -0.36 10.44
C ARG A 96 0.55 0.10 9.09
N TYR A 97 1.86 0.20 8.94
CA TYR A 97 2.49 0.60 7.70
C TYR A 97 2.15 -0.34 6.54
N LYS A 98 2.25 -1.66 6.77
CA LYS A 98 1.87 -2.69 5.81
C LYS A 98 0.42 -2.52 5.35
N ASN A 99 -0.50 -2.39 6.30
CA ASN A 99 -1.93 -2.27 6.00
C ASN A 99 -2.26 -0.94 5.30
N ASP A 100 -1.68 0.17 5.76
CA ASP A 100 -1.91 1.50 5.19
C ASP A 100 -1.42 1.59 3.75
N ILE A 101 -0.23 1.07 3.45
CA ILE A 101 0.29 1.04 2.08
C ILE A 101 -0.58 0.19 1.17
N GLN A 102 -0.91 -1.02 1.62
CA GLN A 102 -1.75 -1.92 0.84
C GLN A 102 -3.08 -1.25 0.52
N HIS A 103 -3.77 -0.71 1.53
CA HIS A 103 -5.05 -0.05 1.37
C HIS A 103 -4.97 1.20 0.48
N ARG A 104 -3.94 2.04 0.65
CA ARG A 104 -3.75 3.24 -0.20
C ARG A 104 -3.51 2.90 -1.67
N LEU A 105 -2.74 1.84 -1.94
CA LEU A 105 -2.49 1.39 -3.30
C LEU A 105 -3.78 0.81 -3.91
N GLU A 106 -4.49 -0.05 -3.18
CA GLU A 106 -5.81 -0.57 -3.61
C GLU A 106 -6.77 0.55 -3.99
N GLU A 107 -6.93 1.53 -3.11
CA GLU A 107 -7.80 2.67 -3.39
C GLU A 107 -7.34 3.46 -4.60
N MET A 108 -6.03 3.75 -4.70
CA MET A 108 -5.48 4.54 -5.81
C MET A 108 -5.67 3.83 -7.15
N PHE A 109 -5.35 2.54 -7.22
CA PHE A 109 -5.53 1.73 -8.42
C PHE A 109 -7.00 1.60 -8.78
N THR A 110 -7.85 1.23 -7.82
CA THR A 110 -9.30 1.12 -8.05
C THR A 110 -9.88 2.42 -8.59
N LYS A 111 -9.59 3.56 -7.94
CA LYS A 111 -10.08 4.89 -8.37
C LYS A 111 -9.55 5.26 -9.76
N ARG A 112 -8.25 5.04 -10.04
CA ARG A 112 -7.67 5.38 -11.35
C ARG A 112 -8.19 4.48 -12.46
N LEU A 113 -8.34 3.18 -12.22
CA LEU A 113 -8.85 2.22 -13.20
C LEU A 113 -10.31 2.49 -13.51
N GLN A 114 -11.16 2.68 -12.50
CA GLN A 114 -12.55 3.07 -12.72
C GLN A 114 -12.65 4.36 -13.55
N LYS A 115 -11.78 5.34 -13.29
CA LYS A 115 -11.73 6.59 -14.05
C LYS A 115 -11.22 6.42 -15.49
N VAL A 116 -10.26 5.52 -15.72
CA VAL A 116 -9.70 5.27 -17.07
C VAL A 116 -10.64 4.40 -17.90
N MET A 117 -11.19 3.35 -17.30
CA MET A 117 -12.04 2.37 -17.99
C MET A 117 -13.47 2.86 -18.23
N SER A 118 -13.98 3.80 -17.44
CA SER A 118 -15.23 4.52 -17.76
C SER A 118 -15.13 5.35 -19.04
N LYS A 119 -13.93 5.52 -19.62
CA LYS A 119 -13.76 6.19 -20.90
C LYS A 119 -13.94 5.20 -22.05
N LYS A 120 -15.02 5.38 -22.82
CA LYS A 120 -15.42 4.51 -23.95
C LYS A 120 -14.30 4.20 -24.95
N TYR A 121 -13.39 5.14 -25.22
CA TYR A 121 -12.27 4.90 -26.13
C TYR A 121 -11.25 3.87 -25.60
N MET A 122 -11.03 3.81 -24.29
CA MET A 122 -10.13 2.82 -23.68
C MET A 122 -10.74 1.42 -23.77
N CYS A 123 -12.05 1.31 -23.55
CA CYS A 123 -12.81 0.07 -23.69
C CYS A 123 -12.70 -0.50 -25.11
N ASN A 124 -12.88 0.36 -26.13
CA ASN A 124 -12.75 -0.03 -27.53
C ASN A 124 -11.32 -0.47 -27.90
N ILE A 125 -10.29 0.21 -27.40
CA ILE A 125 -8.89 -0.15 -27.67
C ILE A 125 -8.60 -1.56 -27.12
N VAL A 126 -8.97 -1.83 -25.87
CA VAL A 126 -8.74 -3.13 -25.24
C VAL A 126 -9.50 -4.23 -25.96
N TYR A 127 -10.77 -4.00 -26.33
CA TYR A 127 -11.56 -4.95 -27.10
C TYR A 127 -10.94 -5.25 -28.47
N TYR A 128 -10.41 -4.23 -29.17
CA TYR A 128 -9.78 -4.40 -30.47
C TYR A 128 -8.49 -5.24 -30.41
N PHE A 129 -7.69 -5.11 -29.35
CA PHE A 129 -6.46 -5.90 -29.19
C PHE A 129 -6.70 -7.38 -28.81
N LEU A 130 -7.88 -7.72 -28.29
CA LEU A 130 -8.20 -9.06 -27.78
C LEU A 130 -9.08 -9.89 -28.73
N ARG A 131 -9.45 -9.31 -29.88
CA ARG A 131 -10.17 -9.99 -30.96
C ARG A 131 -9.22 -10.36 -32.09
#